data_AF-A0A5C9BKN6-F1
#
_entry.id   AF-A0A5C9BKN6-F1
#
_cell.length_a   1.000
_cell.length_b   1.000
_cell.length_c   1.000
_cell.angle_alpha   90.00
_cell.angle_beta   90.00
_cell.angle_gamma   90.00
#
_symmetry.space_group_name_H-M   'P 1'
#
loop_
_entity.id
_entity.type
_entity.pdbx_description
1 polymer ?
#
loop_
_entity_poly.entity_id
_entity_poly.type
_entity_poly.pdbx_seq_one_letter_code
_entity_poly.pdbx_strand_id
1 'polypeptide(L)'
;MNRLFLKNAAFALLLLVAAVALAELAARYPARWDLTQNAANSLEPGSVEVLRQLPGEIELAVYAAWQDAKLGDMHRLIRDFVALYQRYKPDIKLTFIDPVKQPEEARKVNIRANGEMLVSYGGRTEHLTTLNEQTLTGALLRLAHRESQLLMYLDGHGERSLEGVANHDLGEFGKRLQQNGYRLNPLNLALAQDVPANAAMLVVTHPQIDLLPGETDKLLRYVAGGGKLLWLVDAEPLRGLEPLAEKLGLLLTPGTVVDPAAEEMRAPANWALGAGYPPHPVTRNFSLITIFPSARAIGLEEGGEWEYARLVDVAPRGWVSSRAAQGKPVFDKNRDVPGPTTIALALQREVNDREQRIVVAGSGAFLANAYSGNGGNLDLGTNMVNWLCGEEKLISIQPRAVKDGAITLSKTGLAVVSIGFLVALPMLMVLVGGWLWWRRRQ
;
A
#
# COMPACT_ATOMS: atom_id res chain seq x y z
N MET A 1 -10.47 71.25 19.85
CA MET A 1 -10.52 69.95 19.14
C MET A 1 -10.84 68.87 20.17
N ASN A 2 -12.01 68.22 20.08
CA ASN A 2 -12.55 67.39 21.16
C ASN A 2 -11.68 66.16 21.45
N ARG A 3 -11.23 66.00 22.70
CA ARG A 3 -10.48 64.81 23.18
C ARG A 3 -11.18 63.48 22.84
N LEU A 4 -12.51 63.49 22.76
CA LEU A 4 -13.32 62.34 22.35
C LEU A 4 -13.09 61.95 20.88
N PHE A 5 -12.97 62.94 20.00
CA PHE A 5 -12.72 62.73 18.57
C PHE A 5 -11.31 62.15 18.35
N LEU A 6 -10.31 62.66 19.09
CA LEU A 6 -8.93 62.16 19.00
C LEU A 6 -8.81 60.71 19.50
N LYS A 7 -9.52 60.35 20.58
CA LYS A 7 -9.58 58.97 21.08
C LYS A 7 -10.28 58.03 20.10
N ASN A 8 -11.40 58.45 19.52
CA ASN A 8 -12.13 57.66 18.53
C ASN A 8 -11.31 57.48 17.23
N ALA A 9 -10.62 58.52 16.78
CA ALA A 9 -9.73 58.46 15.63
C ALA A 9 -8.53 57.53 15.89
N ALA A 10 -7.90 57.61 17.06
CA ALA A 10 -6.80 56.73 17.45
C ALA A 10 -7.26 55.26 17.55
N PHE A 11 -8.44 55.01 18.11
CA PHE A 11 -9.03 53.67 18.17
C PHE A 11 -9.34 53.12 16.78
N ALA A 12 -9.96 53.91 15.90
CA ALA A 12 -10.24 53.52 14.52
C ALA A 12 -8.94 53.22 13.74
N LEU A 13 -7.90 54.03 13.92
CA LEU A 13 -6.59 53.81 13.30
C LEU A 13 -5.94 52.50 13.79
N LEU A 14 -5.96 52.25 15.10
CA LEU A 14 -5.46 50.99 15.67
C LEU A 14 -6.21 49.78 15.15
N LEU A 15 -7.54 49.88 15.02
CA LEU A 15 -8.38 48.81 14.50
C LEU A 15 -8.09 48.54 13.02
N LEU A 16 -7.83 49.58 12.24
CA LEU A 16 -7.44 49.47 10.84
C LEU A 16 -6.04 48.84 10.69
N VAL A 17 -5.08 49.25 11.52
CA VAL A 17 -3.74 48.64 11.57
C VAL A 17 -3.83 47.16 11.97
N ALA A 18 -4.63 46.82 12.97
CA ALA A 18 -4.86 45.44 13.40
C ALA A 18 -5.50 44.61 12.28
N ALA A 19 -6.49 45.16 11.56
CA ALA A 19 -7.13 44.49 10.44
C ALA A 19 -6.15 44.23 9.28
N VAL A 20 -5.30 45.21 8.94
CA VAL A 20 -4.25 45.04 7.92
C VAL A 20 -3.20 44.02 8.35
N ALA A 21 -2.76 44.06 9.61
CA ALA A 21 -1.82 43.09 10.16
C ALA A 21 -2.40 41.67 10.16
N LEU A 22 -3.68 41.51 10.52
CA LEU A 22 -4.39 40.23 10.44
C LEU A 22 -4.52 39.74 8.99
N ALA A 23 -4.82 40.64 8.04
CA ALA A 23 -4.90 40.29 6.62
C ALA A 23 -3.54 39.83 6.07
N GLU A 24 -2.45 40.53 6.41
CA GLU A 24 -1.08 40.13 6.04
C GLU A 24 -0.68 38.79 6.69
N LEU A 25 -0.99 38.59 7.98
CA LEU A 25 -0.71 37.35 8.67
C LEU A 25 -1.47 36.18 8.02
N ALA A 26 -2.75 36.38 7.70
CA ALA A 26 -3.57 35.39 7.02
C ALA A 26 -3.08 35.09 5.61
N ALA A 27 -2.57 36.09 4.89
CA ALA A 27 -2.00 35.92 3.55
C ALA A 27 -0.67 35.16 3.56
N ARG A 28 0.17 35.36 4.59
CA ARG A 28 1.48 34.71 4.72
C ARG A 28 1.41 33.32 5.34
N TYR A 29 0.46 33.08 6.24
CA TYR A 29 0.31 31.82 6.97
C TYR A 29 -1.10 31.24 6.78
N PRO A 30 -1.41 30.68 5.60
CA PRO A 30 -2.70 30.05 5.34
C PRO A 30 -2.82 28.76 6.18
N ALA A 31 -3.45 28.87 7.36
CA ALA A 31 -3.86 27.71 8.14
C ALA A 31 -5.10 27.08 7.50
N ARG A 32 -5.04 25.78 7.21
CA ARG A 32 -6.18 25.02 6.66
C ARG A 32 -6.36 23.77 7.49
N TRP A 33 -7.59 23.51 7.90
CA TRP A 33 -7.98 22.28 8.58
C TRP A 33 -8.93 21.50 7.70
N ASP A 34 -8.63 20.22 7.54
CA ASP A 34 -9.50 19.30 6.83
C ASP A 34 -10.45 18.64 7.82
N LEU A 35 -11.71 19.10 7.78
CA LEU A 35 -12.79 18.59 8.62
C LEU A 35 -13.52 17.41 7.97
N THR A 36 -13.06 16.95 6.80
CA THR A 36 -13.71 15.82 6.12
C THR A 36 -13.43 14.52 6.84
N GLN A 37 -14.43 13.64 6.93
CA GLN A 37 -14.34 12.36 7.65
C GLN A 37 -13.21 11.45 7.14
N ASN A 38 -12.86 11.57 5.86
CA ASN A 38 -11.80 10.78 5.23
C ASN A 38 -10.52 11.57 4.97
N ALA A 39 -10.41 12.81 5.48
CA ALA A 39 -9.33 13.76 5.17
C ALA A 39 -9.07 13.89 3.65
N ALA A 40 -10.15 13.96 2.86
CA ALA A 40 -10.14 13.94 1.40
C ALA A 40 -9.47 15.18 0.77
N ASN A 41 -9.20 16.23 1.56
CA ASN A 41 -8.53 17.45 1.12
C ASN A 41 -7.11 17.57 1.68
N SER A 42 -6.54 16.46 2.17
CA SER A 42 -5.20 16.38 2.77
C SER A 42 -4.47 15.12 2.32
N LEU A 43 -3.21 15.30 1.92
CA LEU A 43 -2.31 14.19 1.61
C LEU A 43 -2.01 13.35 2.85
N GLU A 44 -1.70 12.07 2.62
CA GLU A 44 -1.18 11.18 3.65
C GLU A 44 0.18 11.61 4.17
N PRO A 45 0.48 11.35 5.44
CA PRO A 45 1.80 11.60 6.00
C PRO A 45 2.94 10.98 5.17
N GLY A 46 2.70 9.78 4.59
CA GLY A 46 3.64 9.12 3.68
C GLY A 46 3.94 9.96 2.44
N SER A 47 2.91 10.40 1.73
CA SER A 47 3.05 11.25 0.53
C SER A 47 3.71 12.61 0.84
N VAL A 48 3.41 13.21 1.99
CA VAL A 48 4.06 14.45 2.42
C VAL A 48 5.57 14.25 2.63
N GLU A 49 5.96 13.13 3.23
CA GLU A 49 7.37 12.83 3.47
C GLU A 49 8.13 12.57 2.17
N VAL A 50 7.50 11.91 1.19
CA VAL A 50 8.04 11.76 -0.17
C VAL A 50 8.35 13.12 -0.79
N LEU A 51 7.39 14.05 -0.74
CA LEU A 51 7.53 15.37 -1.36
C LEU A 51 8.67 16.18 -0.73
N ARG A 52 8.89 16.07 0.58
CA ARG A 52 10.00 16.75 1.27
C ARG A 52 11.38 16.27 0.83
N GLN A 53 11.47 15.02 0.36
CA GLN A 53 12.73 14.38 -0.02
C GLN A 53 13.03 14.48 -1.52
N LEU A 54 12.17 15.14 -2.30
CA LEU A 54 12.35 15.37 -3.74
C LEU A 54 12.96 16.76 -3.99
N PRO A 55 14.29 16.91 -4.06
CA PRO A 55 14.92 18.18 -4.41
C PRO A 55 14.74 18.50 -5.89
N GLY A 56 14.25 19.71 -6.18
CA GLY A 56 14.14 20.22 -7.55
C GLY A 56 12.73 20.13 -8.12
N GLU A 57 12.60 20.72 -9.30
CA GLU A 57 11.32 20.97 -9.96
C GLU A 57 10.66 19.67 -10.46
N ILE A 58 9.34 19.57 -10.30
CA ILE A 58 8.52 18.50 -10.86
C ILE A 58 7.62 19.12 -11.92
N GLU A 59 7.61 18.56 -13.12
CA GLU A 59 6.72 19.00 -14.20
C GLU A 59 5.61 17.97 -14.40
N LEU A 60 4.36 18.43 -14.35
CA LEU A 60 3.16 17.63 -14.62
C LEU A 60 2.50 18.18 -15.88
N ALA A 61 2.54 17.42 -16.97
CA ALA A 61 1.89 17.77 -18.22
C ALA A 61 0.66 16.89 -18.44
N VAL A 62 -0.52 17.50 -18.45
CA VAL A 62 -1.80 16.81 -18.63
C VAL A 62 -2.26 16.97 -20.07
N TYR A 63 -2.42 15.85 -20.77
CA TYR A 63 -2.88 15.82 -22.15
C TYR A 63 -4.39 15.58 -22.17
N ALA A 64 -5.15 16.67 -22.27
CA ALA A 64 -6.61 16.61 -22.24
C ALA A 64 -7.22 17.61 -23.23
N ALA A 65 -8.25 17.18 -23.96
CA ALA A 65 -9.03 18.08 -24.80
C ALA A 65 -9.89 19.03 -23.93
N TRP A 66 -9.97 20.31 -24.28
CA TRP A 66 -10.72 21.33 -23.53
C TRP A 66 -12.25 21.17 -23.62
N GLN A 67 -12.74 20.46 -24.64
CA GLN A 67 -14.16 20.29 -24.92
C GLN A 67 -14.50 18.82 -25.10
N ASP A 68 -14.62 18.09 -23.99
CA ASP A 68 -15.26 16.79 -23.98
C ASP A 68 -16.63 16.93 -23.29
N ALA A 69 -17.68 17.09 -24.08
CA ALA A 69 -19.05 17.41 -23.63
C ALA A 69 -19.68 16.35 -22.71
N LYS A 70 -19.00 15.21 -22.49
CA LYS A 70 -19.45 14.09 -21.65
C LYS A 70 -18.77 14.02 -20.26
N LEU A 71 -17.67 14.74 -20.02
CA LEU A 71 -16.77 14.49 -18.88
C LEU A 71 -16.63 15.63 -17.86
N GLY A 72 -17.31 16.77 -18.05
CA GLY A 72 -17.25 17.89 -17.12
C GLY A 72 -15.86 18.56 -17.04
N ASP A 73 -15.64 19.36 -16.00
CA ASP A 73 -14.46 20.21 -15.83
C ASP A 73 -13.24 19.42 -15.28
N MET A 74 -12.76 18.43 -16.04
CA MET A 74 -11.61 17.58 -15.65
C MET A 74 -10.36 18.41 -15.34
N HIS A 75 -10.18 19.55 -16.03
CA HIS A 75 -9.12 20.51 -15.77
C HIS A 75 -9.16 21.04 -14.33
N ARG A 76 -10.36 21.31 -13.81
CA ARG A 76 -10.55 21.77 -12.43
C ARG A 76 -10.25 20.65 -11.44
N LEU A 77 -10.74 19.43 -11.66
CA LEU A 77 -10.47 18.29 -10.78
C LEU A 77 -8.96 18.02 -10.65
N ILE A 78 -8.24 18.03 -11.77
CA ILE A 78 -6.80 17.80 -11.77
C ILE A 78 -6.06 18.96 -11.09
N ARG A 79 -6.49 20.21 -11.34
CA ARG A 79 -5.92 21.38 -10.69
C ARG A 79 -6.12 21.35 -9.18
N ASP A 80 -7.32 21.02 -8.71
CA ASP A 80 -7.65 20.93 -7.29
C ASP A 80 -6.85 19.79 -6.62
N PHE A 81 -6.67 18.66 -7.30
CA PHE A 81 -5.85 17.54 -6.84
C PHE A 81 -4.36 17.90 -6.75
N VAL A 82 -3.77 18.45 -7.82
CA VAL A 82 -2.35 18.86 -7.83
C VAL A 82 -2.09 20.00 -6.85
N ALA A 83 -3.07 20.87 -6.61
CA ALA A 83 -2.98 21.90 -5.58
C ALA A 83 -2.79 21.32 -4.17
N LEU A 84 -3.18 20.06 -3.90
CA LEU A 84 -2.87 19.38 -2.63
C LEU A 84 -1.36 19.12 -2.50
N TYR A 85 -0.69 18.74 -3.59
CA TYR A 85 0.75 18.50 -3.64
C TYR A 85 1.55 19.81 -3.60
N GLN A 86 1.10 20.83 -4.35
CA GLN A 86 1.72 22.16 -4.40
C GLN A 86 1.77 22.85 -3.02
N ARG A 87 0.88 22.49 -2.08
CA ARG A 87 0.93 22.98 -0.70
C ARG A 87 2.21 22.58 0.04
N TYR A 88 2.73 21.38 -0.24
CA TYR A 88 3.92 20.84 0.41
C TYR A 88 5.16 21.06 -0.45
N LYS A 89 4.98 21.16 -1.77
CA LYS A 89 6.06 21.30 -2.75
C LYS A 89 5.66 22.32 -3.85
N PRO A 90 5.90 23.62 -3.62
CA PRO A 90 5.41 24.69 -4.51
C PRO A 90 6.10 24.74 -5.88
N ASP A 91 7.22 24.04 -6.05
CA ASP A 91 7.97 23.87 -7.30
C ASP A 91 7.42 22.76 -8.21
N ILE A 92 6.17 22.32 -7.99
CA ILE A 92 5.42 21.49 -8.96
C ILE A 92 4.76 22.40 -9.99
N LYS A 93 5.16 22.30 -11.26
CA LYS A 93 4.52 22.99 -12.38
C LYS A 93 3.46 22.11 -13.04
N LEU A 94 2.24 22.62 -13.17
CA LEU A 94 1.14 21.96 -13.86
C LEU A 94 0.85 22.66 -15.19
N THR A 95 0.93 21.93 -16.28
CA THR A 95 0.65 22.41 -17.63
C THR A 95 -0.44 21.55 -18.27
N PHE A 96 -1.41 22.19 -18.92
CA PHE A 96 -2.42 21.50 -19.72
C PHE A 96 -2.08 21.65 -21.20
N ILE A 97 -1.99 20.51 -21.89
CA ILE A 97 -1.68 20.42 -23.31
C ILE A 97 -2.88 19.80 -24.00
N ASP A 98 -3.37 20.47 -25.05
CA ASP A 98 -4.47 19.94 -25.86
C ASP A 98 -3.88 19.07 -26.98
N PRO A 99 -4.06 17.73 -26.94
CA PRO A 99 -3.51 16.84 -27.96
C PRO A 99 -4.13 17.06 -29.34
N VAL A 100 -5.31 17.68 -29.43
CA VAL A 100 -5.95 18.04 -30.71
C VAL A 100 -5.27 19.25 -31.35
N LYS A 101 -4.87 20.23 -30.53
CA LYS A 101 -4.20 21.45 -31.02
C LYS A 101 -2.69 21.25 -31.22
N GLN A 102 -2.08 20.34 -30.46
CA GLN A 102 -0.64 20.08 -30.48
C GLN A 102 -0.34 18.57 -30.69
N PRO A 103 -0.70 18.00 -31.85
CA PRO A 103 -0.56 16.56 -32.09
C PRO A 103 0.91 16.11 -32.13
N GLU A 104 1.83 16.97 -32.57
CA GLU A 104 3.26 16.65 -32.65
C GLU A 104 3.88 16.44 -31.26
N GLU A 105 3.55 17.28 -30.28
CA GLU A 105 4.03 17.12 -28.90
C GLU A 105 3.46 15.85 -28.25
N ALA A 106 2.17 15.58 -28.44
CA ALA A 106 1.54 14.36 -27.93
C ALA A 106 2.13 13.07 -28.56
N ARG A 107 2.52 13.12 -29.85
CA ARG A 107 3.17 12.00 -30.54
C ARG A 107 4.60 11.78 -30.05
N LYS A 108 5.39 12.84 -29.85
CA LYS A 108 6.78 12.74 -29.34
C LYS A 108 6.86 11.97 -28.02
N VAL A 109 5.92 12.22 -27.12
CA VAL A 109 5.87 11.55 -25.81
C VAL A 109 5.00 10.29 -25.81
N ASN A 110 4.48 9.82 -26.95
CA ASN A 110 3.66 8.60 -27.06
C ASN A 110 2.41 8.56 -26.16
N ILE A 111 1.65 9.65 -26.08
CA ILE A 111 0.36 9.68 -25.35
C ILE A 111 -0.63 8.70 -25.98
N ARG A 112 -1.25 7.85 -25.14
CA ARG A 112 -2.14 6.77 -25.56
C ARG A 112 -3.61 7.01 -25.19
N ALA A 113 -3.86 7.84 -24.18
CA ALA A 113 -5.20 8.10 -23.67
C ALA A 113 -5.50 9.61 -23.52
N ASN A 114 -6.79 9.98 -23.66
CA ASN A 114 -7.25 11.32 -23.31
C ASN A 114 -7.32 11.45 -21.78
N GLY A 115 -6.74 12.53 -21.23
CA GLY A 115 -6.61 12.73 -19.77
C GLY A 115 -5.36 12.13 -19.16
N GLU A 116 -4.42 11.66 -19.99
CA GLU A 116 -3.14 11.10 -19.52
C GLU A 116 -2.22 12.22 -18.98
N MET A 117 -1.58 11.96 -17.83
CA MET A 117 -0.64 12.86 -17.19
C MET A 117 0.78 12.31 -17.33
N LEU A 118 1.66 13.12 -17.91
CA LEU A 118 3.10 12.88 -17.95
C LEU A 118 3.74 13.57 -16.74
N VAL A 119 4.39 12.78 -15.89
CA VAL A 119 5.15 13.24 -14.72
C VAL A 119 6.62 13.24 -15.09
N SER A 120 7.30 14.38 -14.94
CA SER A 120 8.72 14.53 -15.23
C SER A 120 9.48 15.01 -13.99
N TYR A 121 10.55 14.31 -13.66
CA TYR A 121 11.44 14.66 -12.56
C TYR A 121 12.85 14.11 -12.79
N GLY A 122 13.87 14.94 -12.59
CA GLY A 122 15.28 14.52 -12.71
C GLY A 122 15.67 13.97 -14.09
N GLY A 123 15.03 14.45 -15.17
CA GLY A 123 15.28 13.99 -16.54
C GLY A 123 14.62 12.64 -16.90
N ARG A 124 13.79 12.11 -16.02
CA ARG A 124 13.01 10.88 -16.23
C ARG A 124 11.53 11.22 -16.30
N THR A 125 10.78 10.43 -17.06
CA THR A 125 9.35 10.64 -17.26
C THR A 125 8.55 9.37 -16.95
N GLU A 126 7.32 9.56 -16.48
CA GLU A 126 6.37 8.48 -16.24
C GLU A 126 4.96 8.87 -16.66
N HIS A 127 4.24 7.91 -17.23
CA HIS A 127 2.90 8.07 -17.78
C HIS A 127 1.83 7.59 -16.80
N LEU A 128 0.87 8.45 -16.47
CA LEU A 128 -0.25 8.16 -15.59
C LEU A 128 -1.57 8.28 -16.34
N THR A 129 -2.30 7.17 -16.42
CA THR A 129 -3.66 7.14 -17.00
C THR A 129 -4.76 7.32 -15.95
N THR A 130 -4.44 7.09 -14.68
CA THR A 130 -5.35 7.27 -13.56
C THR A 130 -4.75 8.23 -12.55
N LEU A 131 -5.55 9.21 -12.12
CA LEU A 131 -5.13 10.23 -11.19
C LEU A 131 -5.70 9.96 -9.80
N ASN A 132 -4.84 9.46 -8.92
CA ASN A 132 -5.11 9.36 -7.49
C ASN A 132 -3.80 9.53 -6.71
N GLU A 133 -3.88 9.62 -5.38
CA GLU A 133 -2.71 9.91 -4.55
C GLU A 133 -1.65 8.80 -4.64
N GLN A 134 -2.07 7.54 -4.70
CA GLN A 134 -1.19 6.38 -4.80
C GLN A 134 -0.42 6.37 -6.13
N THR A 135 -1.08 6.67 -7.26
CA THR A 135 -0.44 6.64 -8.57
C THR A 135 0.55 7.77 -8.73
N LEU A 136 0.21 9.00 -8.34
CA LEU A 136 1.10 10.15 -8.44
C LEU A 136 2.27 10.06 -7.44
N THR A 137 2.00 9.79 -6.16
CA THR A 137 3.07 9.68 -5.16
C THR A 137 4.01 8.52 -5.49
N GLY A 138 3.46 7.38 -5.91
CA GLY A 138 4.26 6.24 -6.35
C GLY A 138 5.15 6.58 -7.57
N ALA A 139 4.62 7.32 -8.55
CA ALA A 139 5.40 7.74 -9.71
C ALA A 139 6.54 8.69 -9.30
N LEU A 140 6.25 9.65 -8.43
CA LEU A 140 7.27 10.56 -7.91
C LEU A 140 8.38 9.83 -7.18
N LEU A 141 8.05 8.81 -6.38
CA LEU A 141 9.03 7.93 -5.75
C LEU A 141 9.90 7.21 -6.78
N ARG A 142 9.29 6.55 -7.78
CA ARG A 142 10.03 5.85 -8.83
C ARG A 142 10.97 6.76 -9.61
N LEU A 143 10.53 7.99 -9.88
CA LEU A 143 11.34 9.02 -10.52
C LEU A 143 12.45 9.54 -9.58
N ALA A 144 12.22 9.54 -8.27
CA ALA A 144 13.21 9.87 -7.24
C ALA A 144 14.37 8.87 -7.19
N HIS A 145 14.04 7.58 -7.28
CA HIS A 145 15.02 6.50 -7.13
C HIS A 145 15.92 6.43 -8.36
N ARG A 146 17.18 6.84 -8.19
CA ARG A 146 18.20 6.91 -9.24
C ARG A 146 18.62 5.54 -9.77
N GLU A 147 18.45 4.48 -8.98
CA GLU A 147 18.86 3.12 -9.34
C GLU A 147 17.66 2.17 -9.20
N SER A 148 17.22 1.60 -10.32
CA SER A 148 16.26 0.50 -10.28
C SER A 148 16.94 -0.72 -9.69
N GLN A 149 16.52 -1.14 -8.50
CA GLN A 149 17.07 -2.31 -7.83
C GLN A 149 16.71 -3.59 -8.60
N LEU A 150 17.69 -4.46 -8.78
CA LEU A 150 17.55 -5.75 -9.45
C LEU A 150 17.06 -6.80 -8.46
N LEU A 151 15.84 -7.27 -8.63
CA LEU A 151 15.29 -8.42 -7.90
C LEU A 151 15.43 -9.65 -8.80
N MET A 152 16.09 -10.67 -8.27
CA MET A 152 16.16 -11.96 -8.94
C MET A 152 15.16 -12.93 -8.31
N TYR A 153 14.65 -13.87 -9.10
CA TYR A 153 13.83 -14.94 -8.59
C TYR A 153 14.29 -16.28 -9.15
N LEU A 154 14.26 -17.32 -8.31
CA LEU A 154 14.72 -18.65 -8.70
C LEU A 154 13.85 -19.22 -9.83
N ASP A 155 14.49 -19.85 -10.81
CA ASP A 155 13.87 -20.47 -11.98
C ASP A 155 14.66 -21.73 -12.40
N GLY A 156 14.00 -22.64 -13.12
CA GLY A 156 14.60 -23.86 -13.69
C GLY A 156 14.05 -25.18 -13.15
N HIS A 157 13.28 -25.18 -12.06
CA HIS A 157 12.70 -26.36 -11.40
C HIS A 157 11.18 -26.28 -11.26
N GLY A 158 10.51 -25.43 -12.04
CA GLY A 158 9.05 -25.27 -12.05
C GLY A 158 8.51 -24.30 -11.00
N GLU A 159 9.37 -23.45 -10.46
CA GLU A 159 9.04 -22.35 -9.56
C GLU A 159 7.94 -21.45 -10.13
N ARG A 160 7.25 -20.72 -9.26
CA ARG A 160 6.28 -19.71 -9.67
C ARG A 160 7.01 -18.52 -10.27
N SER A 161 6.75 -18.23 -11.53
CA SER A 161 7.39 -17.11 -12.20
C SER A 161 6.77 -15.78 -11.78
N LEU A 162 7.60 -14.77 -11.50
CA LEU A 162 7.12 -13.40 -11.26
C LEU A 162 6.66 -12.70 -12.56
N GLU A 163 7.01 -13.25 -13.72
CA GLU A 163 6.59 -12.75 -15.03
C GLU A 163 5.52 -13.66 -15.67
N GLY A 164 5.15 -14.75 -14.99
CA GLY A 164 4.23 -15.76 -15.48
C GLY A 164 2.76 -15.35 -15.37
N VAL A 165 1.95 -15.84 -16.32
CA VAL A 165 0.51 -15.52 -16.41
C VAL A 165 -0.38 -16.65 -15.90
N ALA A 166 0.18 -17.82 -15.55
CA ALA A 166 -0.62 -18.93 -15.06
C ALA A 166 -1.20 -18.65 -13.67
N ASN A 167 -2.27 -19.35 -13.30
CA ASN A 167 -2.94 -19.14 -12.00
C ASN A 167 -2.02 -19.38 -10.79
N HIS A 168 -1.02 -20.24 -10.93
CA HIS A 168 -0.05 -20.53 -9.87
C HIS A 168 1.15 -19.58 -9.88
N ASP A 169 1.38 -18.83 -10.96
CA ASP A 169 2.48 -17.86 -11.08
C ASP A 169 2.23 -16.60 -10.25
N LEU A 170 3.26 -15.77 -10.10
CA LEU A 170 3.24 -14.52 -9.34
C LEU A 170 3.21 -13.27 -10.25
N GLY A 171 2.65 -13.38 -11.46
CA GLY A 171 2.65 -12.31 -12.47
C GLY A 171 2.10 -10.97 -12.01
N GLU A 172 0.96 -10.96 -11.32
CA GLU A 172 0.38 -9.72 -10.79
C GLU A 172 1.24 -9.09 -9.69
N PHE A 173 1.91 -9.93 -8.89
CA PHE A 173 2.90 -9.49 -7.92
C PHE A 173 4.14 -8.89 -8.60
N GLY A 174 4.68 -9.56 -9.63
CA GLY A 174 5.79 -9.04 -10.40
C GLY A 174 5.47 -7.70 -11.08
N LYS A 175 4.28 -7.56 -11.69
CA LYS A 175 3.81 -6.29 -12.24
C LYS A 175 3.75 -5.19 -11.18
N ARG A 176 3.25 -5.50 -9.97
CA ARG A 176 3.22 -4.55 -8.85
C ARG A 176 4.62 -4.11 -8.42
N LEU A 177 5.59 -5.03 -8.41
CA LEU A 177 6.99 -4.70 -8.12
C LEU A 177 7.63 -3.86 -9.23
N GLN A 178 7.38 -4.16 -10.51
CA GLN A 178 7.85 -3.34 -11.63
C GLN A 178 7.23 -1.94 -11.57
N GLN A 179 5.94 -1.85 -11.25
CA GLN A 179 5.25 -0.61 -10.94
C GLN A 179 5.80 0.09 -9.70
N ASN A 180 6.62 -0.53 -8.86
CA ASN A 180 7.33 0.13 -7.75
C ASN A 180 8.78 0.48 -8.10
N GLY A 181 9.21 0.24 -9.36
CA GLY A 181 10.53 0.62 -9.85
C GLY A 181 11.58 -0.49 -9.80
N TYR A 182 11.19 -1.70 -9.42
CA TYR A 182 12.09 -2.86 -9.41
C TYR A 182 12.28 -3.44 -10.82
N ARG A 183 13.50 -3.92 -11.11
CA ARG A 183 13.76 -4.76 -12.30
C ARG A 183 13.73 -6.22 -11.88
N LEU A 184 13.01 -7.05 -12.62
CA LEU A 184 12.87 -8.48 -12.34
C LEU A 184 13.68 -9.27 -13.36
N ASN A 185 14.44 -10.26 -12.88
CA ASN A 185 15.16 -11.19 -13.74
C ASN A 185 15.09 -12.62 -13.16
N PRO A 186 14.81 -13.65 -13.97
CA PRO A 186 14.92 -15.03 -13.52
C PRO A 186 16.39 -15.40 -13.29
N LEU A 187 16.63 -16.28 -12.32
CA LEU A 187 17.94 -16.83 -12.00
C LEU A 187 17.86 -18.36 -11.95
N ASN A 188 18.51 -19.00 -12.91
CA ASN A 188 18.71 -20.44 -12.91
C ASN A 188 20.07 -20.79 -12.30
N LEU A 189 20.06 -21.37 -11.09
CA LEU A 189 21.28 -21.73 -10.37
C LEU A 189 21.99 -22.98 -10.90
N ALA A 190 21.33 -23.80 -11.73
CA ALA A 190 22.00 -24.88 -12.45
C ALA A 190 23.01 -24.32 -13.48
N LEU A 191 22.69 -23.16 -14.07
CA LEU A 191 23.49 -22.51 -15.11
C LEU A 191 24.41 -21.40 -14.58
N ALA A 192 23.93 -20.62 -13.60
CA ALA A 192 24.69 -19.52 -13.01
C ALA A 192 25.79 -20.05 -12.08
N GLN A 193 26.92 -19.36 -12.01
CA GLN A 193 27.98 -19.72 -11.05
C GLN A 193 27.55 -19.43 -9.60
N ASP A 194 26.93 -18.27 -9.38
CA ASP A 194 26.44 -17.77 -8.09
C ASP A 194 25.32 -16.74 -8.31
N VAL A 195 24.66 -16.35 -7.22
CA VAL A 195 23.75 -15.18 -7.25
C VAL A 195 24.59 -13.92 -7.52
N PRO A 196 24.28 -13.12 -8.56
CA PRO A 196 25.06 -11.94 -8.91
C PRO A 196 25.14 -10.90 -7.79
N ALA A 197 26.32 -10.30 -7.60
CA ALA A 197 26.57 -9.33 -6.52
C ALA A 197 25.74 -8.03 -6.65
N ASN A 198 25.24 -7.71 -7.84
CA ASN A 198 24.36 -6.56 -8.10
C ASN A 198 22.86 -6.88 -7.87
N ALA A 199 22.50 -8.11 -7.50
CA ALA A 199 21.14 -8.45 -7.11
C ALA A 199 20.85 -7.85 -5.72
N ALA A 200 19.83 -6.98 -5.65
CA ALA A 200 19.40 -6.35 -4.40
C ALA A 200 18.74 -7.35 -3.45
N MET A 201 18.09 -8.38 -4.01
CA MET A 201 17.40 -9.44 -3.26
C MET A 201 17.16 -10.65 -4.18
N LEU A 202 17.08 -11.84 -3.57
CA LEU A 202 16.60 -13.05 -4.22
C LEU A 202 15.19 -13.42 -3.70
N VAL A 203 14.30 -13.81 -4.60
CA VAL A 203 13.01 -14.44 -4.29
C VAL A 203 13.12 -15.94 -4.55
N VAL A 204 12.92 -16.74 -3.52
CA VAL A 204 12.82 -18.20 -3.66
C VAL A 204 11.36 -18.58 -3.51
N THR A 205 10.78 -19.09 -4.59
CA THR A 205 9.45 -19.72 -4.55
C THR A 205 9.62 -21.24 -4.55
N HIS A 206 8.56 -21.97 -4.23
CA HIS A 206 8.61 -23.42 -4.07
C HIS A 206 8.95 -24.15 -5.40
N PRO A 207 10.11 -24.86 -5.48
CA PRO A 207 10.45 -25.70 -6.62
C PRO A 207 9.46 -26.87 -6.79
N GLN A 208 9.31 -27.42 -7.99
CA GLN A 208 8.46 -28.59 -8.24
C GLN A 208 9.27 -29.90 -8.27
N ILE A 209 10.58 -29.78 -8.50
CA ILE A 209 11.56 -30.86 -8.44
C ILE A 209 12.72 -30.48 -7.52
N ASP A 210 13.46 -31.47 -7.04
CA ASP A 210 14.53 -31.25 -6.07
C ASP A 210 15.70 -30.47 -6.69
N LEU A 211 16.17 -29.45 -5.97
CA LEU A 211 17.39 -28.72 -6.31
C LEU A 211 18.61 -29.63 -6.15
N LEU A 212 19.59 -29.46 -7.03
CA LEU A 212 20.87 -30.17 -6.89
C LEU A 212 21.65 -29.63 -5.68
N PRO A 213 22.46 -30.46 -4.99
CA PRO A 213 23.25 -30.01 -3.84
C PRO A 213 24.11 -28.78 -4.14
N GLY A 214 24.75 -28.73 -5.32
CA GLY A 214 25.57 -27.59 -5.72
C GLY A 214 24.79 -26.30 -5.97
N GLU A 215 23.48 -26.37 -6.20
CA GLU A 215 22.62 -25.19 -6.30
C GLU A 215 22.21 -24.68 -4.92
N THR A 216 21.88 -25.61 -4.03
CA THR A 216 21.62 -25.30 -2.61
C THR A 216 22.85 -24.66 -1.97
N ASP A 217 24.06 -25.14 -2.25
CA ASP A 217 25.30 -24.52 -1.79
C ASP A 217 25.48 -23.07 -2.26
N LYS A 218 25.01 -22.73 -3.48
CA LYS A 218 25.03 -21.34 -3.98
C LYS A 218 24.05 -20.46 -3.19
N LEU A 219 22.85 -20.97 -2.87
CA LEU A 219 21.88 -20.26 -2.01
C LEU A 219 22.45 -20.03 -0.61
N LEU A 220 23.06 -21.06 -0.01
CA LEU A 220 23.68 -20.97 1.31
C LEU A 220 24.83 -19.97 1.34
N ARG A 221 25.66 -19.92 0.29
CA ARG A 221 26.71 -18.91 0.13
C ARG A 221 26.14 -17.49 0.02
N TYR A 222 25.08 -17.30 -0.75
CA TYR A 222 24.40 -16.00 -0.87
C TYR A 222 23.89 -15.50 0.49
N VAL A 223 23.20 -16.36 1.25
CA VAL A 223 22.70 -16.03 2.60
C VAL A 223 23.86 -15.81 3.58
N ALA A 224 24.91 -16.62 3.52
CA ALA A 224 26.10 -16.42 4.36
C ALA A 224 26.81 -15.08 4.08
N GLY A 225 26.79 -14.62 2.83
CA GLY A 225 27.37 -13.35 2.40
C GLY A 225 26.56 -12.10 2.72
N GLY A 226 25.44 -12.21 3.44
CA GLY A 226 24.59 -11.06 3.77
C GLY A 226 23.48 -10.78 2.74
N GLY A 227 23.23 -11.71 1.81
CA GLY A 227 22.20 -11.58 0.78
C GLY A 227 20.79 -11.47 1.37
N LYS A 228 19.94 -10.64 0.74
CA LYS A 228 18.55 -10.43 1.17
C LYS A 228 17.64 -11.44 0.49
N LEU A 229 16.70 -12.03 1.22
CA LEU A 229 15.90 -13.15 0.74
C LEU A 229 14.42 -12.96 1.08
N LEU A 230 13.56 -13.12 0.08
CA LEU A 230 12.15 -13.44 0.29
C LEU A 230 11.96 -14.92 -0.02
N TRP A 231 11.67 -15.72 1.00
CA TRP A 231 11.40 -17.14 0.82
C TRP A 231 9.92 -17.44 1.02
N LEU A 232 9.26 -17.81 -0.08
CA LEU A 232 7.89 -18.27 -0.11
C LEU A 232 7.87 -19.80 0.03
N VAL A 233 7.85 -20.25 1.27
CA VAL A 233 7.95 -21.67 1.63
C VAL A 233 6.55 -22.29 1.73
N ASP A 234 6.14 -22.96 0.67
CA ASP A 234 4.93 -23.80 0.71
C ASP A 234 5.10 -25.00 1.64
N ALA A 235 3.99 -25.74 1.82
CA ALA A 235 3.98 -27.03 2.50
C ALA A 235 4.95 -28.04 1.87
N GLU A 236 5.18 -29.14 2.60
CA GLU A 236 6.14 -30.19 2.23
C GLU A 236 5.88 -30.82 0.85
N PRO A 237 6.94 -31.33 0.19
CA PRO A 237 8.36 -31.36 0.61
C PRO A 237 9.15 -30.09 0.27
N LEU A 238 10.31 -29.83 0.90
CA LEU A 238 11.11 -28.61 0.65
C LEU A 238 11.98 -28.63 -0.61
N ARG A 239 12.10 -29.78 -1.28
CA ARG A 239 12.75 -29.91 -2.60
C ARG A 239 14.23 -29.49 -2.60
N GLY A 240 14.99 -29.87 -1.57
CA GLY A 240 16.41 -29.55 -1.45
C GLY A 240 16.70 -28.26 -0.68
N LEU A 241 15.66 -27.54 -0.22
CA LEU A 241 15.80 -26.34 0.60
C LEU A 241 15.88 -26.65 2.11
N GLU A 242 15.93 -27.92 2.51
CA GLU A 242 16.14 -28.34 3.91
C GLU A 242 17.38 -27.68 4.54
N PRO A 243 18.57 -27.67 3.89
CA PRO A 243 19.75 -27.02 4.44
C PRO A 243 19.59 -25.50 4.60
N LEU A 244 18.76 -24.86 3.78
CA LEU A 244 18.45 -23.44 3.91
C LEU A 244 17.58 -23.18 5.15
N ALA A 245 16.60 -24.04 5.43
CA ALA A 245 15.81 -23.96 6.66
C ALA A 245 16.70 -24.12 7.90
N GLU A 246 17.60 -25.10 7.89
CA GLU A 246 18.57 -25.32 8.97
C GLU A 246 19.50 -24.12 9.16
N LYS A 247 20.05 -23.56 8.07
CA LYS A 247 20.93 -22.38 8.12
C LYS A 247 20.23 -21.14 8.70
N LEU A 248 18.92 -21.03 8.52
CA LEU A 248 18.12 -19.93 9.06
C LEU A 248 17.59 -20.24 10.48
N GLY A 249 17.78 -21.45 11.01
CA GLY A 249 17.23 -21.86 12.30
C GLY A 249 15.70 -21.97 12.31
N LEU A 250 15.09 -22.27 11.15
CA LEU A 250 13.63 -22.33 11.02
C LEU A 250 13.07 -23.63 11.57
N LEU A 251 12.09 -23.51 12.45
CA LEU A 251 11.27 -24.62 12.92
C LEU A 251 10.03 -24.72 12.05
N LEU A 252 10.06 -25.63 11.09
CA LEU A 252 8.94 -25.84 10.17
C LEU A 252 8.06 -26.99 10.66
N THR A 253 6.94 -26.67 11.31
CA THR A 253 6.02 -27.70 11.82
C THR A 253 5.43 -28.49 10.64
N PRO A 254 5.49 -29.83 10.66
CA PRO A 254 4.89 -30.65 9.61
C PRO A 254 3.37 -30.45 9.52
N GLY A 255 2.86 -30.40 8.29
CA GLY A 255 1.44 -30.22 8.00
C GLY A 255 1.04 -28.80 7.59
N THR A 256 -0.28 -28.58 7.52
CA THR A 256 -0.88 -27.32 7.08
C THR A 256 -1.82 -26.77 8.14
N VAL A 257 -2.02 -25.45 8.11
CA VAL A 257 -2.95 -24.73 8.97
C VAL A 257 -4.38 -25.01 8.53
N VAL A 258 -5.18 -25.43 9.49
CA VAL A 258 -6.63 -25.58 9.38
C VAL A 258 -7.30 -24.45 10.16
N ASP A 259 -8.09 -23.65 9.46
CA ASP A 259 -8.82 -22.51 10.02
C ASP A 259 -10.33 -22.67 9.79
N PRO A 260 -11.10 -23.14 10.80
CA PRO A 260 -12.55 -23.26 10.70
C PRO A 260 -13.27 -21.93 10.43
N ALA A 261 -12.65 -20.77 10.72
CA ALA A 261 -13.27 -19.48 10.42
C ALA A 261 -13.39 -19.22 8.91
N ALA A 262 -12.57 -19.87 8.09
CA ALA A 262 -12.69 -19.79 6.63
C ALA A 262 -14.02 -20.38 6.13
N GLU A 263 -14.55 -21.42 6.78
CA GLU A 263 -15.85 -22.01 6.41
C GLU A 263 -17.01 -21.02 6.61
N GLU A 264 -16.92 -20.14 7.63
CA GLU A 264 -17.89 -19.06 7.86
C GLU A 264 -17.94 -18.08 6.68
N MET A 265 -16.82 -17.91 5.97
CA MET A 265 -16.69 -17.11 4.75
C MET A 265 -16.94 -17.92 3.46
N ARG A 266 -17.43 -19.16 3.57
CA ARG A 266 -17.60 -20.11 2.45
C ARG A 266 -16.30 -20.43 1.71
N ALA A 267 -15.17 -20.34 2.40
CA ALA A 267 -13.86 -20.74 1.90
C ALA A 267 -13.45 -22.10 2.48
N PRO A 268 -12.57 -22.86 1.80
CA PRO A 268 -12.02 -24.11 2.32
C PRO A 268 -11.30 -23.91 3.67
N ALA A 269 -11.43 -24.88 4.58
CA ALA A 269 -10.81 -24.79 5.90
C ALA A 269 -9.27 -24.84 5.89
N ASN A 270 -8.62 -25.18 4.77
CA ASN A 270 -7.16 -25.06 4.61
C ASN A 270 -6.72 -23.66 4.14
N TRP A 271 -7.63 -22.67 4.11
CA TRP A 271 -7.30 -21.28 3.89
C TRP A 271 -7.15 -20.59 5.24
N ALA A 272 -5.91 -20.29 5.61
CA ALA A 272 -5.65 -19.58 6.85
C ALA A 272 -5.94 -18.09 6.66
N LEU A 273 -6.70 -17.49 7.57
CA LEU A 273 -7.05 -16.07 7.52
C LEU A 273 -6.08 -15.26 8.39
N GLY A 274 -5.34 -14.37 7.75
CA GLY A 274 -4.51 -13.36 8.39
C GLY A 274 -5.35 -12.19 8.86
N ALA A 275 -5.42 -12.02 10.17
CA ALA A 275 -6.02 -10.86 10.83
C ALA A 275 -5.19 -10.36 12.02
N GLY A 276 -4.22 -11.16 12.50
CA GLY A 276 -3.26 -10.78 13.52
C GLY A 276 -1.95 -10.34 12.87
N TYR A 277 -1.66 -9.05 12.92
CA TYR A 277 -0.40 -8.49 12.43
C TYR A 277 0.36 -7.85 13.59
N PRO A 278 1.37 -8.54 14.15
CA PRO A 278 2.21 -7.95 15.18
C PRO A 278 2.92 -6.69 14.67
N PRO A 279 3.28 -5.74 15.55
CA PRO A 279 3.94 -4.50 15.14
C PRO A 279 5.28 -4.75 14.45
N HIS A 280 5.37 -4.37 13.18
CA HIS A 280 6.60 -4.42 12.37
C HIS A 280 6.50 -3.39 11.24
N PRO A 281 7.60 -2.82 10.69
CA PRO A 281 7.53 -1.90 9.56
C PRO A 281 6.76 -2.42 8.34
N VAL A 282 6.79 -3.74 8.09
CA VAL A 282 6.02 -4.41 7.00
C VAL A 282 4.51 -4.33 7.23
N THR A 283 4.07 -4.38 8.48
CA THR A 283 2.65 -4.53 8.88
C THR A 283 2.09 -3.32 9.61
N ARG A 284 2.88 -2.26 9.83
CA ARG A 284 2.42 -1.03 10.46
C ARG A 284 1.25 -0.45 9.64
N ASN A 285 0.16 -0.10 10.30
CA ASN A 285 -1.07 0.39 9.69
C ASN A 285 -1.71 -0.57 8.66
N PHE A 286 -1.34 -1.85 8.66
CA PHE A 286 -1.94 -2.86 7.80
C PHE A 286 -3.23 -3.40 8.43
N SER A 287 -4.37 -3.11 7.82
CA SER A 287 -5.70 -3.46 8.37
C SER A 287 -6.53 -4.37 7.48
N LEU A 288 -5.96 -4.84 6.36
CA LEU A 288 -6.66 -5.72 5.43
C LEU A 288 -6.53 -7.18 5.87
N ILE A 289 -7.60 -7.96 5.71
CA ILE A 289 -7.52 -9.41 5.89
C ILE A 289 -6.66 -9.99 4.76
N THR A 290 -5.80 -10.94 5.08
CA THR A 290 -5.01 -11.71 4.09
C THR A 290 -5.40 -13.17 4.12
N ILE A 291 -5.22 -13.88 3.01
CA ILE A 291 -5.65 -15.27 2.85
C ILE A 291 -4.48 -16.10 2.37
N PHE A 292 -4.15 -17.15 3.12
CA PHE A 292 -3.03 -18.05 2.85
C PHE A 292 -3.52 -19.48 2.63
N PRO A 293 -3.72 -19.89 1.36
CA PRO A 293 -4.03 -21.28 1.04
C PRO A 293 -2.89 -22.21 1.45
N SER A 294 -3.24 -23.32 2.09
CA SER A 294 -2.32 -24.38 2.51
C SER A 294 -1.10 -23.85 3.29
N ALA A 295 -1.34 -22.87 4.16
CA ALA A 295 -0.28 -22.26 4.95
C ALA A 295 0.40 -23.30 5.85
N ARG A 296 1.70 -23.15 6.07
CA ARG A 296 2.48 -23.92 7.04
C ARG A 296 2.88 -23.03 8.20
N ALA A 297 2.97 -23.63 9.39
CA ALA A 297 3.49 -22.94 10.56
C ALA A 297 5.01 -22.80 10.49
N ILE A 298 5.49 -21.63 10.91
CA ILE A 298 6.91 -21.29 10.97
C ILE A 298 7.24 -20.77 12.37
N GLY A 299 8.25 -21.40 12.98
CA GLY A 299 8.93 -20.91 14.17
C GLY A 299 10.41 -20.66 13.90
N LEU A 300 11.10 -20.17 14.92
CA LEU A 300 12.55 -19.99 14.92
C LEU A 300 13.13 -20.62 16.19
N GLU A 301 14.29 -21.23 16.09
CA GLU A 301 15.05 -21.70 17.26
C GLU A 301 15.51 -20.51 18.11
N GLU A 302 15.42 -20.66 19.44
CA GLU A 302 15.89 -19.64 20.38
C GLU A 302 17.42 -19.60 20.45
N GLY A 303 17.99 -18.41 20.64
CA GLY A 303 19.44 -18.23 20.84
C GLY A 303 20.29 -18.26 19.56
N GLY A 304 19.66 -18.18 18.38
CA GLY A 304 20.36 -18.07 17.10
C GLY A 304 20.97 -16.67 16.85
N GLU A 305 21.66 -16.53 15.72
CA GLU A 305 22.28 -15.27 15.27
C GLU A 305 21.28 -14.23 14.74
N TRP A 306 20.01 -14.60 14.62
CA TRP A 306 18.97 -13.78 14.01
C TRP A 306 18.14 -13.08 15.09
N GLU A 307 18.01 -11.77 14.96
CA GLU A 307 16.88 -11.07 15.54
C GLU A 307 15.66 -11.33 14.66
N TYR A 308 14.50 -11.59 15.25
CA TYR A 308 13.30 -11.90 14.49
C TYR A 308 12.04 -11.21 15.00
N ALA A 309 11.12 -10.99 14.07
CA ALA A 309 9.78 -10.49 14.33
C ALA A 309 8.74 -11.34 13.61
N ARG A 310 7.61 -11.56 14.26
CA ARG A 310 6.46 -12.25 13.67
C ARG A 310 5.68 -11.26 12.83
N LEU A 311 5.38 -11.60 11.57
CA LEU A 311 4.65 -10.73 10.65
C LEU A 311 3.17 -11.07 10.59
N VAL A 312 2.83 -12.36 10.58
CA VAL A 312 1.45 -12.82 10.40
C VAL A 312 1.16 -13.99 11.32
N ASP A 313 0.15 -13.82 12.16
CA ASP A 313 -0.49 -14.87 12.92
C ASP A 313 -1.88 -15.18 12.35
N VAL A 314 -2.20 -16.47 12.28
CA VAL A 314 -3.44 -16.98 11.71
C VAL A 314 -4.12 -17.98 12.64
N ALA A 315 -5.36 -18.33 12.28
CA ALA A 315 -6.09 -19.46 12.84
C ALA A 315 -6.17 -19.46 14.38
N PRO A 316 -6.67 -18.38 15.03
CA PRO A 316 -6.78 -18.30 16.50
C PRO A 316 -7.72 -19.35 17.11
N ARG A 317 -8.64 -19.92 16.31
CA ARG A 317 -9.51 -21.05 16.68
C ARG A 317 -9.21 -22.31 15.86
N GLY A 318 -8.08 -22.33 15.17
CA GLY A 318 -7.67 -23.42 14.29
C GLY A 318 -6.49 -24.21 14.87
N TRP A 319 -5.84 -24.98 14.01
CA TRP A 319 -4.73 -25.86 14.39
C TRP A 319 -3.86 -26.21 13.18
N VAL A 320 -2.66 -26.74 13.42
CA VAL A 320 -1.80 -27.33 12.39
C VAL A 320 -2.06 -28.84 12.36
N SER A 321 -2.29 -29.39 11.17
CA SER A 321 -2.57 -30.82 10.96
C SER A 321 -1.73 -31.36 9.80
N SER A 322 -1.12 -32.53 10.01
CA SER A 322 -0.40 -33.29 8.96
C SER A 322 -1.33 -34.09 8.05
N ARG A 323 -2.64 -34.12 8.33
CA ARG A 323 -3.63 -34.82 7.50
C ARG A 323 -4.13 -33.90 6.39
N ALA A 324 -4.17 -34.42 5.17
CA ALA A 324 -4.96 -33.80 4.11
C ALA A 324 -6.42 -33.67 4.59
N ALA A 325 -7.00 -32.48 4.47
CA ALA A 325 -8.38 -32.21 4.84
C ALA A 325 -9.35 -32.94 3.89
N GLN A 326 -9.56 -34.24 4.12
CA GLN A 326 -10.62 -35.01 3.47
C GLN A 326 -11.87 -34.92 4.34
N GLY A 327 -12.88 -34.20 3.86
CA GLY A 327 -14.12 -33.95 4.62
C GLY A 327 -14.00 -32.82 5.64
N LYS A 328 -14.92 -32.78 6.61
CA LYS A 328 -14.94 -31.73 7.64
C LYS A 328 -13.76 -31.90 8.60
N PRO A 329 -12.90 -30.91 8.78
CA PRO A 329 -11.72 -31.05 9.63
C PRO A 329 -12.13 -31.14 11.11
N VAL A 330 -11.52 -32.09 11.81
CA VAL A 330 -11.71 -32.31 13.25
C VAL A 330 -10.35 -32.33 13.92
N PHE A 331 -10.20 -31.55 14.99
CA PHE A 331 -8.98 -31.46 15.79
C PHE A 331 -8.70 -32.75 16.56
N ASP A 332 -7.47 -33.27 16.44
CA ASP A 332 -6.95 -34.40 17.20
C ASP A 332 -5.87 -33.95 18.20
N LYS A 333 -6.19 -34.00 19.49
CA LYS A 333 -5.29 -33.60 20.59
C LYS A 333 -3.94 -34.32 20.62
N ASN A 334 -3.83 -35.50 20.04
CA ASN A 334 -2.61 -36.31 20.10
C ASN A 334 -1.66 -36.04 18.92
N ARG A 335 -2.10 -35.31 17.91
CA ARG A 335 -1.37 -35.15 16.63
C ARG A 335 -1.37 -33.72 16.10
N ASP A 336 -2.40 -32.96 16.39
CA ASP A 336 -2.58 -31.60 15.87
C ASP A 336 -2.05 -30.58 16.89
N VAL A 337 -1.48 -29.49 16.39
CA VAL A 337 -0.95 -28.39 17.22
C VAL A 337 -1.99 -27.26 17.26
N PRO A 338 -2.54 -26.89 18.43
CA PRO A 338 -3.55 -25.84 18.51
C PRO A 338 -2.97 -24.46 18.12
N GLY A 339 -3.76 -23.64 17.44
CA GLY A 339 -3.41 -22.25 17.12
C GLY A 339 -3.60 -21.29 18.31
N PRO A 340 -3.35 -19.97 18.12
CA PRO A 340 -2.90 -19.32 16.88
C PRO A 340 -1.48 -19.76 16.48
N THR A 341 -1.18 -19.69 15.19
CA THR A 341 0.14 -20.04 14.67
C THR A 341 0.72 -18.93 13.81
N THR A 342 2.03 -18.76 13.91
CA THR A 342 2.77 -17.84 13.05
C THR A 342 3.07 -18.51 11.71
N ILE A 343 2.88 -17.77 10.63
CA ILE A 343 3.14 -18.25 9.26
C ILE A 343 4.07 -17.33 8.48
N ALA A 344 4.49 -16.20 9.05
CA ALA A 344 5.48 -15.33 8.41
C ALA A 344 6.39 -14.70 9.46
N LEU A 345 7.69 -14.72 9.17
CA LEU A 345 8.75 -14.17 10.01
C LEU A 345 9.60 -13.19 9.20
N ALA A 346 10.02 -12.10 9.84
CA ALA A 346 11.12 -11.27 9.40
C ALA A 346 12.35 -11.61 10.27
N LEU A 347 13.49 -11.82 9.64
CA LEU A 347 14.78 -12.07 10.27
C LEU A 347 15.73 -10.93 9.89
N GLN A 348 16.53 -10.47 10.84
CA GLN A 348 17.55 -9.45 10.64
C GLN A 348 18.82 -9.79 11.42
N ARG A 349 19.98 -9.44 10.86
CA ARG A 349 21.28 -9.49 11.54
C ARG A 349 22.28 -8.60 10.82
N GLU A 350 23.43 -8.36 11.44
CA GLU A 350 24.55 -7.69 10.77
C GLU A 350 25.55 -8.70 10.19
N VAL A 351 25.95 -8.47 8.93
CA VAL A 351 27.00 -9.23 8.25
C VAL A 351 27.93 -8.24 7.55
N ASN A 352 29.21 -8.22 7.93
CA ASN A 352 30.22 -7.29 7.36
C ASN A 352 29.78 -5.81 7.43
N ASP A 353 29.33 -5.36 8.61
CA ASP A 353 28.83 -3.99 8.86
C ASP A 353 27.65 -3.57 7.97
N ARG A 354 26.90 -4.55 7.44
CA ARG A 354 25.69 -4.34 6.65
C ARG A 354 24.54 -5.12 7.23
N GLU A 355 23.38 -4.48 7.26
CA GLU A 355 22.14 -5.12 7.68
C GLU A 355 21.66 -6.13 6.62
N GLN A 356 21.56 -7.39 7.02
CA GLN A 356 20.94 -8.46 6.25
C GLN A 356 19.49 -8.63 6.72
N ARG A 357 18.56 -8.68 5.77
CA ARG A 357 17.12 -8.89 6.03
C ARG A 357 16.60 -10.09 5.24
N ILE A 358 15.79 -10.91 5.89
CA ILE A 358 15.13 -12.07 5.27
C ILE A 358 13.67 -12.08 5.71
N VAL A 359 12.75 -12.39 4.79
CA VAL A 359 11.37 -12.70 5.11
C VAL A 359 11.08 -14.11 4.67
N VAL A 360 10.49 -14.90 5.56
CA VAL A 360 10.01 -16.24 5.27
C VAL A 360 8.51 -16.26 5.45
N ALA A 361 7.77 -16.66 4.41
CA ALA A 361 6.32 -16.76 4.42
C ALA A 361 5.89 -18.18 4.10
N GLY A 362 5.09 -18.76 4.98
CA GLY A 362 4.62 -20.15 5.01
C GLY A 362 3.54 -20.48 4.00
N SER A 363 3.50 -19.76 2.88
CA SER A 363 2.67 -20.02 1.71
C SER A 363 3.19 -19.06 0.65
N GLY A 364 3.55 -19.55 -0.53
CA GLY A 364 3.73 -18.72 -1.73
C GLY A 364 2.43 -18.54 -2.50
N ALA A 365 1.43 -19.40 -2.24
CA ALA A 365 0.14 -19.35 -2.92
C ALA A 365 -0.61 -18.03 -2.69
N PHE A 366 -0.44 -17.36 -1.54
CA PHE A 366 -1.16 -16.09 -1.29
C PHE A 366 -0.83 -14.98 -2.32
N LEU A 367 0.35 -15.03 -2.94
CA LEU A 367 0.77 -14.10 -4.01
C LEU A 367 0.49 -14.62 -5.41
N ALA A 368 0.04 -15.88 -5.55
CA ALA A 368 -0.25 -16.44 -6.85
C ALA A 368 -1.40 -15.68 -7.53
N ASN A 369 -1.41 -15.64 -8.85
CA ASN A 369 -2.41 -14.92 -9.64
C ASN A 369 -3.86 -15.32 -9.26
N ALA A 370 -4.08 -16.57 -8.85
CA ALA A 370 -5.38 -17.04 -8.34
C ALA A 370 -5.84 -16.40 -7.02
N TYR A 371 -4.93 -15.87 -6.20
CA TYR A 371 -5.21 -15.41 -4.84
C TYR A 371 -4.71 -14.00 -4.52
N SER A 372 -3.88 -13.39 -5.37
CA SER A 372 -3.30 -12.06 -5.16
C SER A 372 -4.34 -10.95 -5.06
N GLY A 373 -5.49 -11.11 -5.72
CA GLY A 373 -6.63 -10.19 -5.63
C GLY A 373 -7.48 -10.33 -4.35
N ASN A 374 -7.17 -11.27 -3.46
CA ASN A 374 -7.90 -11.44 -2.21
C ASN A 374 -7.35 -10.52 -1.12
N GLY A 375 -8.25 -9.73 -0.53
CA GLY A 375 -7.94 -8.91 0.64
C GLY A 375 -6.70 -8.03 0.39
N GLY A 376 -5.75 -8.05 1.33
CA GLY A 376 -4.50 -7.30 1.24
C GLY A 376 -3.29 -8.12 0.79
N ASN A 377 -3.45 -9.28 0.14
CA ASN A 377 -2.33 -10.19 -0.16
C ASN A 377 -1.22 -9.51 -0.96
N LEU A 378 -1.58 -8.82 -2.04
CA LEU A 378 -0.63 -8.12 -2.90
C LEU A 378 0.08 -6.98 -2.16
N ASP A 379 -0.63 -6.24 -1.31
CA ASP A 379 -0.06 -5.15 -0.52
C ASP A 379 0.90 -5.68 0.55
N LEU A 380 0.56 -6.78 1.22
CA LEU A 380 1.45 -7.42 2.20
C LEU A 380 2.75 -7.89 1.54
N GLY A 381 2.66 -8.62 0.42
CA GLY A 381 3.85 -9.07 -0.31
C GLY A 381 4.71 -7.91 -0.81
N THR A 382 4.07 -6.83 -1.26
CA THR A 382 4.76 -5.61 -1.69
C THR A 382 5.49 -4.95 -0.51
N ASN A 383 4.86 -4.90 0.66
CA ASN A 383 5.48 -4.35 1.87
C ASN A 383 6.68 -5.19 2.34
N MET A 384 6.60 -6.52 2.23
CA MET A 384 7.72 -7.42 2.52
C MET A 384 8.93 -7.09 1.65
N VAL A 385 8.75 -6.95 0.33
CA VAL A 385 9.84 -6.63 -0.60
C VAL A 385 10.41 -5.24 -0.34
N ASN A 386 9.54 -4.24 -0.12
CA ASN A 386 9.97 -2.89 0.19
C ASN A 386 10.83 -2.85 1.47
N TRP A 387 10.43 -3.57 2.52
CA TRP A 387 11.23 -3.66 3.75
C TRP A 387 12.57 -4.36 3.52
N LEU A 388 12.58 -5.48 2.78
CA LEU A 388 13.82 -6.18 2.42
C LEU A 388 14.78 -5.28 1.66
N CYS A 389 14.27 -4.47 0.73
CA CYS A 389 15.07 -3.58 -0.09
C CYS A 389 15.51 -2.28 0.61
N GLY A 390 15.05 -2.03 1.84
CA GLY A 390 15.32 -0.78 2.58
C GLY A 390 14.41 0.38 2.17
N GLU A 391 13.36 0.10 1.41
CA GLU A 391 12.41 1.07 0.85
C GLU A 391 11.14 1.19 1.73
N GLU A 392 11.33 1.23 3.05
CA GLU A 392 10.23 1.29 4.04
C GLU A 392 9.30 2.49 3.86
N LYS A 393 9.75 3.52 3.15
CA LYS A 393 8.98 4.70 2.79
C LYS A 393 7.84 4.35 1.84
N LEU A 394 8.05 3.41 0.91
CA LEU A 394 7.04 2.92 -0.02
C LEU A 394 5.90 2.16 0.70
N ILE A 395 6.18 1.58 1.88
CA ILE A 395 5.20 0.84 2.69
C ILE A 395 4.10 1.76 3.25
N SER A 396 4.41 3.05 3.41
CA SER A 396 3.52 4.01 4.09
C SER A 396 2.41 4.62 3.23
N ILE A 397 2.36 4.31 1.93
CA ILE A 397 1.38 4.87 0.97
C ILE A 397 0.37 3.77 0.64
N GLN A 398 -0.67 3.64 1.47
CA GLN A 398 -1.74 2.68 1.26
C GLN A 398 -2.97 3.42 0.73
N PRO A 399 -3.72 2.90 -0.24
CA PRO A 399 -4.95 3.53 -0.69
C PRO A 399 -5.94 3.66 0.47
N ARG A 400 -6.39 4.89 0.75
CA ARG A 400 -7.57 5.06 1.60
C ARG A 400 -8.75 4.41 0.89
N ALA A 401 -9.36 3.43 1.54
CA ALA A 401 -10.68 2.99 1.11
C ALA A 401 -11.58 4.24 1.11
N VAL A 402 -12.12 4.60 -0.06
CA VAL A 402 -13.19 5.58 -0.14
C VAL A 402 -14.30 4.96 0.70
N LYS A 403 -14.53 5.49 1.90
CA LYS A 403 -15.72 5.14 2.66
C LYS A 403 -16.86 5.76 1.87
N ASP A 404 -17.42 4.98 0.95
CA ASP A 404 -18.66 5.32 0.30
C ASP A 404 -19.64 5.64 1.41
N GLY A 405 -20.11 6.89 1.40
CA GLY A 405 -21.14 7.36 2.31
C GLY A 405 -22.47 6.72 1.94
N ALA A 406 -22.58 5.40 2.10
CA ALA A 406 -23.88 4.75 2.15
C ALA A 406 -24.54 5.28 3.43
N ILE A 407 -25.44 6.26 3.26
CA ILE A 407 -26.21 6.79 4.39
C ILE A 407 -27.19 5.70 4.80
N THR A 408 -26.77 4.83 5.70
CA THR A 408 -27.61 3.79 6.30
C THR A 408 -28.43 4.40 7.44
N LEU A 409 -29.40 5.24 7.09
CA LEU A 409 -30.37 5.73 8.05
C LEU A 409 -31.30 4.58 8.46
N SER A 410 -31.42 4.34 9.76
CA SER A 410 -32.51 3.50 10.27
C SER A 410 -33.86 4.11 9.85
N LYS A 411 -34.90 3.28 9.71
CA LYS A 411 -36.26 3.76 9.36
C LYS A 411 -36.72 4.88 10.30
N THR A 412 -36.35 4.80 11.58
CA THR A 412 -36.62 5.82 12.59
C THR A 412 -35.83 7.11 12.35
N GLY A 413 -34.54 7.02 12.02
CA GLY A 413 -33.71 8.18 11.71
C GLY A 413 -34.22 8.95 10.49
N LEU A 414 -34.61 8.23 9.44
CA LEU A 414 -35.20 8.85 8.25
C LEU A 414 -36.52 9.57 8.57
N ALA A 415 -37.38 8.97 9.39
CA ALA A 415 -38.65 9.56 9.80
C ALA A 415 -38.45 10.85 10.61
N VAL A 416 -37.50 10.87 11.56
CA VAL A 416 -37.18 12.06 12.36
C VAL A 416 -36.68 13.20 11.47
N VAL A 417 -35.74 12.93 10.56
CA VAL A 417 -35.22 13.94 9.63
C VAL A 417 -36.34 14.44 8.72
N SER A 418 -37.17 13.55 8.19
CA SER A 418 -38.27 13.90 7.28
C SER A 418 -39.30 14.78 7.98
N ILE A 419 -39.78 14.40 9.17
CA ILE A 419 -40.75 15.19 9.94
C ILE A 419 -40.15 16.54 10.36
N GLY A 420 -38.88 16.56 10.77
CA GLY A 420 -38.18 17.78 11.14
C GLY A 420 -38.14 18.81 10.01
N PHE A 421 -37.74 18.39 8.80
CA PHE A 421 -37.57 19.31 7.67
C PHE A 421 -38.88 19.60 6.91
N LEU A 422 -39.78 18.63 6.75
CA LEU A 422 -41.02 18.80 5.98
C LEU A 422 -42.15 19.43 6.81
N VAL A 423 -42.15 19.25 8.13
CA VAL A 423 -43.28 19.68 8.99
C VAL A 423 -42.83 20.69 10.03
N ALA A 424 -41.84 20.34 10.87
CA ALA A 424 -41.46 21.18 12.00
C ALA A 424 -40.86 22.52 11.54
N LEU A 425 -39.94 22.50 10.56
CA LEU A 425 -39.29 23.72 10.06
C LEU A 425 -40.28 24.68 9.36
N PRO A 426 -41.17 24.25 8.44
CA PRO A 426 -42.18 25.13 7.87
C PRO A 426 -43.16 25.67 8.90
N MET A 427 -43.63 24.84 9.86
CA MET A 427 -44.48 25.33 10.94
C MET A 427 -43.76 26.37 11.80
N LEU A 428 -42.49 26.16 12.12
CA LEU A 428 -41.71 27.13 12.87
C LEU A 428 -41.58 28.46 12.10
N MET A 429 -41.36 28.42 10.79
CA MET A 429 -41.35 29.64 9.96
C MET A 429 -42.71 30.35 9.94
N VAL A 430 -43.82 29.60 9.86
CA VAL A 430 -45.18 30.16 9.93
C VAL A 430 -45.45 30.78 11.31
N LEU A 431 -45.06 30.11 12.39
CA LEU A 431 -45.21 30.62 13.76
C LEU A 431 -44.40 31.89 13.98
N VAL A 432 -43.14 31.91 13.56
CA VAL A 432 -42.28 33.10 13.65
C VAL A 432 -42.82 34.23 12.78
N GLY A 433 -43.26 33.93 11.55
CA GLY A 433 -43.87 34.91 10.66
C GLY A 433 -45.16 35.50 11.21
N GLY A 434 -46.04 34.66 11.76
CA GLY A 434 -47.29 35.05 12.41
C GLY A 434 -47.04 35.89 13.67
N TRP A 435 -46.06 35.51 14.49
CA TRP A 435 -45.66 36.28 15.67
C TRP A 435 -45.11 37.65 15.31
N LEU A 436 -44.24 37.73 14.29
CA LEU A 436 -43.72 39.01 13.79
C LEU A 436 -44.83 39.88 13.19
N TRP A 437 -45.79 39.29 12.47
CA TRP A 437 -46.94 40.02 11.93
C TRP A 437 -47.85 40.56 13.04
N TRP A 438 -48.11 39.76 14.09
CA TRP A 438 -48.91 40.20 15.23
C TRP A 438 -48.25 41.33 16.00
N ARG A 439 -46.92 41.25 16.23
CA ARG A 439 -46.13 42.29 16.89
C ARG A 439 -46.03 43.60 16.10
N ARG A 440 -46.27 43.57 14.78
CA ARG A 440 -46.30 44.77 13.91
C ARG A 440 -47.69 45.41 13.83
N ARG A 441 -48.74 44.71 14.25
CA ARG A 441 -50.13 45.21 14.26
C ARG A 441 -50.54 45.84 15.59
N GLN A 442 -49.86 45.46 16.68
CA GLN A 442 -49.77 46.29 17.87
C GLN A 442 -48.76 47.40 17.64
#